data_AF-A0AAU8YN51-F1
#
_entry.id   AF-A0AAU8YN51-F1
#
_cell.length_a   1.000
_cell.length_b   1.000
_cell.length_c   1.000
_cell.angle_alpha   90.00
_cell.angle_beta   90.00
_cell.angle_gamma   90.00
#
_symmetry.space_group_name_H-M   'P 1'
#
loop_
_entity.id
_entity.type
_entity.pdbx_description
1 polymer ?
#
loop_
_entity_poly.entity_id
_entity_poly.type
_entity_poly.pdbx_seq_one_letter_code
_entity_poly.pdbx_strand_id
1 'polypeptide(L)'
;MNSDATALSPSRFAVLGYGGLLPFIGLTALILFWAEYRAFFSMMMVGYGAVILSFVGALHWGFAMTLQGLPAKQRQERLVWSVIPALIGWVGTLLPVPVGCLVLTFGFVGHLWQDRKLAQAVPGWYLPMRVHLTAVASLCLLVSALSVSVHF
;
A
#
# COMPACT_ATOMS: atom_id res chain seq x y z
N MET A 1 -7.54 21.18 32.08
CA MET A 1 -6.71 20.05 31.60
C MET A 1 -6.47 20.25 30.12
N ASN A 2 -5.22 20.48 29.71
CA ASN A 2 -4.84 20.76 28.32
C ASN A 2 -5.15 19.54 27.44
N SER A 3 -6.13 19.67 26.55
CA SER A 3 -6.47 18.68 25.52
C SER A 3 -5.38 18.53 24.45
N ASP A 4 -4.44 19.48 24.37
CA ASP A 4 -3.46 19.56 23.26
C ASP A 4 -2.23 18.66 23.45
N ALA A 5 -2.03 18.08 24.65
CA ALA A 5 -0.83 17.29 24.95
C ALA A 5 -0.86 15.84 24.41
N THR A 6 -1.97 15.39 23.83
CA THR A 6 -2.17 13.96 23.47
C THR A 6 -2.30 13.67 21.98
N ALA A 7 -2.48 14.68 21.12
CA ALA A 7 -2.63 14.49 19.67
C ALA A 7 -1.28 14.60 18.94
N LEU A 8 -0.86 13.55 18.24
CA LEU A 8 0.32 13.58 17.37
C LEU A 8 0.09 14.53 16.18
N SER A 9 1.11 15.27 15.78
CA SER A 9 1.02 16.16 14.62
C SER A 9 0.84 15.37 13.31
N PRO A 10 0.04 15.86 12.34
CA PRO A 10 -0.12 15.24 11.02
C PRO A 10 1.21 14.94 10.31
N SER A 11 2.23 15.77 10.54
CA SER A 11 3.56 15.60 9.97
C SER A 11 4.24 14.29 10.39
N ARG A 12 4.01 13.79 11.61
CA ARG A 12 4.62 12.52 12.07
C ARG A 12 4.04 11.32 11.32
N PHE A 13 2.73 11.34 11.07
CA PHE A 13 2.07 10.32 10.24
C PHE A 13 2.58 10.37 8.80
N ALA A 14 2.77 11.57 8.25
CA ALA A 14 3.32 11.74 6.91
C ALA A 14 4.76 11.21 6.80
N VAL A 15 5.65 11.54 7.74
CA VAL A 15 7.05 11.07 7.74
C VAL A 15 7.12 9.54 7.70
N LEU A 16 6.35 8.86 8.57
CA LEU A 16 6.33 7.40 8.59
C LEU A 16 5.66 6.82 7.34
N GLY A 17 4.60 7.45 6.85
CA GLY A 17 3.92 7.05 5.60
C GLY A 17 4.86 7.09 4.40
N TYR A 18 5.55 8.22 4.19
CA TYR A 18 6.53 8.38 3.11
C TYR A 18 7.79 7.53 3.33
N GLY A 19 8.19 7.27 4.58
CA GLY A 19 9.25 6.32 4.90
C GLY A 19 8.99 4.92 4.33
N GLY A 20 7.73 4.52 4.22
CA GLY A 20 7.32 3.27 3.57
C GLY A 20 7.63 3.20 2.06
N LEU A 21 7.97 4.32 1.40
CA LEU A 21 8.41 4.31 0.00
C LEU A 21 9.89 4.00 -0.18
N LEU A 22 10.69 4.06 0.89
CA LEU A 22 12.15 3.88 0.79
C LEU A 22 12.53 2.55 0.14
N PRO A 23 11.95 1.38 0.51
CA PRO A 23 12.32 0.14 -0.14
C PRO A 23 11.82 0.05 -1.59
N PHE A 24 10.66 0.62 -1.93
CA PHE A 24 10.18 0.68 -3.32
C PHE A 24 11.16 1.45 -4.22
N ILE A 25 11.59 2.64 -3.78
CA ILE A 25 12.50 3.48 -4.55
C ILE A 25 13.89 2.84 -4.63
N GLY A 26 14.40 2.35 -3.50
CA GLY A 26 15.71 1.68 -3.42
C GLY A 26 15.77 0.44 -4.31
N LEU A 27 14.77 -0.45 -4.24
CA LEU A 27 14.70 -1.63 -5.10
C LEU A 27 14.56 -1.26 -6.57
N THR A 28 13.82 -0.20 -6.90
CA THR A 28 13.72 0.28 -8.29
C THR A 28 15.09 0.73 -8.82
N ALA A 29 15.85 1.48 -8.03
CA ALA A 29 17.21 1.86 -8.41
C ALA A 29 18.10 0.61 -8.60
N LEU A 30 18.06 -0.34 -7.65
CA LEU A 30 18.83 -1.58 -7.73
C LEU A 30 18.53 -2.37 -9.01
N ILE A 31 17.24 -2.50 -9.37
CA ILE A 31 16.79 -3.16 -10.61
C ILE A 31 17.34 -2.48 -11.86
N LEU A 32 17.36 -1.15 -11.90
CA LEU A 32 17.82 -0.41 -13.08
C LEU A 32 19.33 -0.51 -13.26
N PHE A 33 20.11 -0.38 -12.18
CA PHE A 33 21.57 -0.29 -12.24
C PHE A 33 22.31 -1.63 -12.20
N TRP A 34 21.73 -2.70 -11.62
CA TRP A 34 22.38 -4.01 -11.50
C TRP A 34 21.61 -5.10 -12.24
N ALA A 35 21.89 -5.22 -13.54
CA ALA A 35 21.21 -6.15 -14.44
C ALA A 35 21.25 -7.61 -13.99
N GLU A 36 22.40 -8.05 -13.46
CA GLU A 36 22.64 -9.43 -13.03
C GLU A 36 21.70 -9.89 -11.90
N TYR A 37 21.27 -8.98 -11.03
CA TYR A 37 20.44 -9.29 -9.86
C TYR A 37 18.97 -8.84 -10.01
N ARG A 38 18.56 -8.42 -11.22
CA ARG A 38 17.21 -7.88 -11.49
C ARG A 38 16.09 -8.78 -11.02
N ALA A 39 16.19 -10.08 -11.26
CA ALA A 39 15.17 -11.06 -10.86
C ALA A 39 15.03 -11.12 -9.34
N PHE A 40 16.15 -11.14 -8.62
CA PHE A 40 16.17 -11.18 -7.16
C PHE A 40 15.57 -9.90 -6.54
N PHE A 41 16.00 -8.73 -7.00
CA PHE A 41 15.46 -7.45 -6.51
C PHE A 41 13.98 -7.27 -6.84
N SER A 42 13.53 -7.77 -7.99
CA SER A 42 12.11 -7.74 -8.36
C SER A 42 11.28 -8.71 -7.52
N MET A 43 11.82 -9.86 -7.12
CA MET A 43 11.16 -10.73 -6.14
C MET A 43 11.02 -10.03 -4.77
N MET A 44 12.07 -9.32 -4.32
CA MET A 44 12.01 -8.49 -3.11
C MET A 44 10.97 -7.37 -3.23
N MET A 45 10.83 -6.76 -4.42
CA MET A 45 9.81 -5.73 -4.70
C MET A 45 8.40 -6.29 -4.50
N VAL A 46 8.11 -7.47 -5.05
CA VAL A 46 6.81 -8.14 -4.87
C VAL A 46 6.57 -8.46 -3.40
N GLY A 47 7.56 -9.03 -2.70
CA GLY A 47 7.46 -9.36 -1.27
C GLY A 47 7.16 -8.12 -0.41
N TYR A 48 7.89 -7.03 -0.62
CA TYR A 48 7.65 -5.79 0.11
C TYR A 48 6.31 -5.15 -0.25
N GLY A 49 5.93 -5.18 -1.54
CA GLY A 49 4.63 -4.71 -2.00
C GLY A 49 3.46 -5.44 -1.32
N ALA A 50 3.57 -6.75 -1.15
CA ALA A 50 2.57 -7.55 -0.43
C ALA A 50 2.48 -7.16 1.06
N VAL A 51 3.62 -6.93 1.72
CA VAL A 51 3.65 -6.46 3.12
C VAL A 51 2.94 -5.12 3.27
N ILE A 52 3.26 -4.14 2.42
CA ILE A 52 2.66 -2.81 2.49
C ILE A 52 1.18 -2.84 2.14
N LEU A 53 0.78 -3.63 1.13
CA LEU A 53 -0.63 -3.79 0.76
C LEU A 53 -1.45 -4.42 1.90
N SER A 54 -0.89 -5.41 2.61
CA SER A 54 -1.48 -5.99 3.80
C SER A 54 -1.62 -4.97 4.94
N PHE A 55 -0.54 -4.24 5.23
CA PHE A 55 -0.51 -3.20 6.26
C PHE A 55 -1.59 -2.15 6.06
N VAL A 56 -1.75 -1.63 4.83
CA VAL A 56 -2.80 -0.63 4.55
C VAL A 56 -4.20 -1.23 4.60
N GLY A 57 -4.36 -2.50 4.24
CA GLY A 57 -5.59 -3.27 4.44
C GLY A 57 -6.05 -3.26 5.89
N ALA A 58 -5.14 -3.56 6.82
CA ALA A 58 -5.41 -3.64 8.25
C ALA A 58 -5.99 -2.34 8.86
N LEU A 59 -5.74 -1.17 8.24
CA LEU A 59 -6.33 0.09 8.68
C LEU A 59 -7.87 0.05 8.69
N HIS A 60 -8.49 -0.66 7.75
CA HIS A 60 -9.96 -0.76 7.66
C HIS A 60 -10.56 -1.52 8.84
N TRP A 61 -9.79 -2.45 9.42
CA TRP A 61 -10.14 -3.13 10.65
C TRP A 61 -10.16 -2.12 11.83
N GLY A 62 -9.11 -1.30 11.94
CA GLY A 62 -9.02 -0.25 12.95
C GLY A 62 -10.13 0.80 12.82
N PHE A 63 -10.43 1.27 11.60
CA PHE A 63 -11.53 2.20 11.34
C PHE A 63 -12.89 1.59 11.70
N ALA A 64 -13.09 0.29 11.41
CA ALA A 64 -14.29 -0.43 11.80
C ALA A 64 -14.43 -0.62 13.31
N MET A 65 -13.39 -0.42 14.12
CA MET A 65 -13.47 -0.44 15.58
C MET A 65 -13.67 0.96 16.17
N THR A 66 -13.01 1.98 15.61
CA THR A 66 -12.90 3.31 16.23
C THR A 66 -13.92 4.33 15.73
N LEU A 67 -14.41 4.20 14.49
CA LEU A 67 -15.36 5.17 13.94
C LEU A 67 -16.77 4.95 14.51
N GLN A 68 -17.28 6.02 15.12
CA GLN A 68 -18.64 6.09 15.66
C GLN A 68 -19.64 6.43 14.54
N GLY A 69 -20.91 6.04 14.70
CA GLY A 69 -21.98 6.38 13.74
C GLY A 69 -21.96 5.60 12.42
N LEU A 70 -21.00 4.70 12.18
CA LEU A 70 -21.02 3.82 11.02
C LEU A 70 -22.13 2.75 11.14
N PRO A 71 -23.03 2.62 10.14
CA PRO A 71 -24.00 1.54 10.08
C PRO A 71 -23.34 0.15 10.15
N ALA A 72 -24.01 -0.82 10.78
CA ALA A 72 -23.47 -2.17 10.97
C ALA A 72 -22.99 -2.83 9.67
N LYS A 73 -23.76 -2.68 8.57
CA LYS A 73 -23.39 -3.18 7.24
C LYS A 73 -22.06 -2.61 6.74
N GLN A 74 -21.87 -1.29 6.84
CA GLN A 74 -20.63 -0.63 6.42
C GLN A 74 -19.44 -1.05 7.30
N ARG A 75 -19.67 -1.29 8.60
CA ARG A 75 -18.65 -1.81 9.51
C ARG A 75 -18.21 -3.21 9.07
N GLN A 76 -19.16 -4.10 8.78
CA GLN A 76 -18.86 -5.45 8.29
C GLN A 76 -18.12 -5.43 6.94
N GLU A 77 -18.56 -4.60 5.98
CA GLU A 77 -17.86 -4.44 4.69
C GLU A 77 -16.40 -4.02 4.88
N ARG A 78 -16.10 -3.13 5.84
CA ARG A 78 -14.73 -2.71 6.16
C ARG A 78 -13.89 -3.82 6.79
N LEU A 79 -14.48 -4.64 7.66
CA LEU A 79 -13.81 -5.80 8.25
C LEU A 79 -13.47 -6.87 7.19
N VAL A 80 -14.37 -7.11 6.23
CA VAL A 80 -14.09 -8.00 5.10
C VAL A 80 -12.99 -7.40 4.23
N TRP A 81 -13.11 -6.10 3.92
CA TRP A 81 -12.12 -5.41 3.10
C TRP A 81 -10.74 -5.33 3.75
N SER A 82 -10.60 -5.38 5.07
CA SER A 82 -9.26 -5.37 5.68
C SER A 82 -8.44 -6.62 5.37
N VAL A 83 -9.09 -7.74 5.04
CA VAL A 83 -8.44 -9.02 4.74
C VAL A 83 -8.10 -9.14 3.25
N ILE A 84 -8.93 -8.58 2.37
CA ILE A 84 -8.78 -8.70 0.91
C ILE A 84 -7.39 -8.26 0.40
N PRO A 85 -6.83 -7.10 0.81
CA PRO A 85 -5.50 -6.67 0.39
C PRO A 85 -4.37 -7.63 0.78
N ALA A 86 -4.46 -8.27 1.96
CA ALA A 86 -3.48 -9.25 2.40
C ALA A 86 -3.53 -10.52 1.53
N LEU A 87 -4.73 -10.98 1.16
CA LEU A 87 -4.91 -12.11 0.25
C LEU A 87 -4.41 -11.80 -1.16
N ILE A 88 -4.70 -10.60 -1.67
CA ILE A 88 -4.15 -10.13 -2.96
C ILE A 88 -2.61 -10.12 -2.89
N GLY A 89 -2.05 -9.60 -1.80
CA GLY A 89 -0.61 -9.58 -1.56
C GLY A 89 0.01 -10.97 -1.61
N TRP A 90 -0.55 -11.90 -0.84
CA TRP A 90 -0.11 -13.29 -0.79
C TRP A 90 -0.20 -13.98 -2.15
N VAL A 91 -1.32 -13.86 -2.87
CA VAL A 91 -1.45 -14.39 -4.23
C VAL A 91 -0.40 -13.77 -5.16
N GLY A 92 -0.16 -12.47 -5.04
CA GLY A 92 0.89 -11.76 -5.78
C GLY A 92 2.28 -12.38 -5.60
N THR A 93 2.63 -12.83 -4.40
CA THR A 93 3.92 -13.49 -4.13
C THR A 93 4.08 -14.88 -4.73
N LEU A 94 2.97 -15.56 -5.05
CA LEU A 94 2.98 -16.91 -5.63
C LEU A 94 3.05 -16.89 -7.16
N LEU A 95 2.86 -15.73 -7.77
CA LEU A 95 2.82 -15.54 -9.21
C LEU A 95 4.22 -15.20 -9.77
N PRO A 96 4.44 -15.42 -11.08
CA PRO A 96 5.61 -14.87 -11.76
C PRO A 96 5.72 -13.37 -11.52
N VAL A 97 6.94 -12.89 -11.28
CA VAL A 97 7.23 -11.50 -10.87
C VAL A 97 6.48 -10.44 -11.69
N PRO A 98 6.44 -10.46 -13.04
CA PRO A 98 5.69 -9.45 -13.80
C PRO A 98 4.20 -9.43 -13.42
N VAL A 99 3.59 -10.61 -13.29
CA VAL A 99 2.18 -10.78 -12.96
C VAL A 99 1.92 -10.38 -11.51
N GLY A 100 2.79 -10.79 -10.58
CA GLY A 100 2.72 -10.40 -9.17
C GLY A 100 2.77 -8.87 -9.00
N CYS A 101 3.67 -8.19 -9.70
CA CYS A 101 3.74 -6.72 -9.71
C CYS A 101 2.44 -6.08 -10.23
N LEU A 102 1.85 -6.59 -11.31
CA LEU A 102 0.58 -6.08 -11.83
C LEU A 102 -0.58 -6.29 -10.84
N VAL A 103 -0.68 -7.48 -10.26
CA VAL A 103 -1.70 -7.80 -9.25
C VAL A 103 -1.59 -6.87 -8.05
N LEU A 104 -0.36 -6.61 -7.56
CA LEU A 104 -0.12 -5.68 -6.46
C LEU A 104 -0.48 -4.25 -6.85
N THR A 105 -0.12 -3.78 -8.05
CA THR A 105 -0.52 -2.47 -8.55
C THR A 105 -2.04 -2.30 -8.57
N PHE A 106 -2.77 -3.27 -9.10
CA PHE A 106 -4.23 -3.26 -9.06
C PHE A 106 -4.77 -3.31 -7.62
N GLY A 107 -4.13 -4.08 -6.74
CA GLY A 107 -4.45 -4.13 -5.31
C GLY A 107 -4.33 -2.76 -4.64
N PHE A 108 -3.24 -2.04 -4.87
CA PHE A 108 -3.03 -0.69 -4.34
C PHE A 108 -4.05 0.32 -4.88
N VAL A 109 -4.28 0.32 -6.20
CA VAL A 109 -5.26 1.23 -6.83
C VAL A 109 -6.68 0.92 -6.34
N GLY A 110 -7.04 -0.37 -6.25
CA GLY A 110 -8.33 -0.81 -5.71
C GLY A 110 -8.51 -0.43 -4.24
N HIS A 111 -7.45 -0.55 -3.44
CA HIS A 111 -7.49 -0.12 -2.04
C HIS A 111 -7.64 1.40 -1.90
N LEU A 112 -7.00 2.20 -2.75
CA LEU A 112 -7.16 3.66 -2.77
C LEU A 112 -8.62 4.07 -3.06
N TRP A 113 -9.35 3.30 -3.87
CA TRP A 113 -10.78 3.53 -4.06
C TRP A 113 -11.58 3.34 -2.77
N GLN A 114 -11.23 2.35 -1.94
CA GLN A 114 -11.85 2.18 -0.63
C GLN A 114 -11.46 3.31 0.35
N ASP A 115 -10.21 3.80 0.30
CA ASP A 115 -9.79 4.97 1.09
C ASP A 115 -10.61 6.22 0.73
N ARG A 116 -10.98 6.42 -0.55
CA ARG A 116 -11.85 7.54 -0.96
C ARG A 116 -13.22 7.49 -0.30
N LYS A 117 -13.80 6.30 -0.10
CA LYS A 117 -15.08 6.16 0.64
C LYS A 117 -14.96 6.51 2.11
N LEU A 118 -13.74 6.58 2.63
CA LEU A 118 -13.46 6.95 4.01
C LEU A 118 -13.13 8.46 4.15
N ALA A 119 -12.99 9.20 3.05
CA ALA A 119 -12.46 10.57 3.06
C ALA A 119 -13.17 11.53 4.03
N GLN A 120 -14.48 11.37 4.23
CA GLN A 120 -15.28 12.20 5.15
C GLN A 120 -15.13 11.80 6.63
N ALA A 121 -14.62 10.60 6.91
CA ALA A 121 -14.49 10.04 8.25
C ALA A 121 -13.04 10.05 8.78
N VAL A 122 -12.09 10.55 7.99
CA VAL A 122 -10.67 10.66 8.37
C VAL A 122 -10.17 12.09 8.15
N PRO A 123 -9.06 12.48 8.79
CA PRO A 123 -8.48 13.80 8.57
C PRO A 123 -8.16 14.08 7.09
N GLY A 124 -8.38 15.31 6.64
CA GLY A 124 -8.24 15.70 5.23
C GLY A 124 -6.85 15.49 4.61
N TRP A 125 -5.80 15.34 5.44
CA TRP A 125 -4.45 15.03 4.97
C TRP A 125 -4.25 13.56 4.57
N TYR A 126 -5.11 12.65 5.02
CA TYR A 126 -4.94 11.21 4.81
C TYR A 126 -5.04 10.84 3.33
N LEU A 127 -6.11 11.26 2.65
CA LEU A 127 -6.35 10.85 1.27
C LEU A 127 -5.28 11.39 0.30
N PRO A 128 -4.87 12.67 0.33
CA PRO A 128 -3.77 13.16 -0.49
C PRO A 128 -2.48 12.36 -0.26
N MET A 129 -2.13 12.05 0.99
CA MET A 129 -0.97 11.21 1.29
C MET A 129 -1.11 9.82 0.66
N ARG A 130 -2.26 9.15 0.83
CA ARG A 130 -2.49 7.81 0.26
C ARG A 130 -2.41 7.80 -1.27
N VAL A 131 -2.87 8.86 -1.95
CA VAL A 131 -2.72 9.01 -3.41
C VAL A 131 -1.24 9.03 -3.81
N HIS A 132 -0.41 9.85 -3.16
CA HIS A 132 1.02 9.94 -3.48
C HIS A 132 1.74 8.61 -3.23
N LEU A 133 1.52 8.01 -2.05
CA LEU A 133 2.13 6.72 -1.71
C LEU A 133 1.75 5.63 -2.72
N THR A 134 0.47 5.56 -3.08
CA THR A 134 -0.04 4.58 -4.06
C THR A 134 0.56 4.80 -5.45
N ALA A 135 0.65 6.05 -5.90
CA ALA A 135 1.20 6.38 -7.21
C ALA A 135 2.67 5.97 -7.32
N VAL A 136 3.49 6.32 -6.32
CA VAL A 136 4.93 5.98 -6.34
C VAL A 136 5.14 4.48 -6.23
N ALA A 137 4.46 3.79 -5.30
CA ALA A 137 4.55 2.33 -5.16
C ALA A 137 4.14 1.61 -6.46
N SER A 138 3.03 2.03 -7.07
CA SER A 138 2.55 1.46 -8.34
C SER A 138 3.54 1.67 -9.48
N LEU A 139 4.15 2.86 -9.57
CA LEU A 139 5.16 3.13 -10.59
C LEU A 139 6.39 2.23 -10.40
N CYS A 140 6.86 2.06 -9.17
CA CYS A 140 7.99 1.16 -8.86
C CYS A 140 7.69 -0.29 -9.24
N LEU A 141 6.48 -0.78 -8.93
CA LEU A 141 6.03 -2.12 -9.32
C LEU A 141 5.96 -2.28 -10.85
N LEU A 142 5.45 -1.28 -11.56
CA LEU A 142 5.38 -1.31 -13.02
C LEU A 142 6.76 -1.30 -13.67
N VAL A 143 7.70 -0.49 -13.15
CA VAL A 143 9.10 -0.51 -13.62
C VAL A 143 9.73 -1.87 -13.38
N SER A 144 9.53 -2.47 -12.20
CA SER A 144 10.00 -3.83 -11.91
C SER A 144 9.41 -4.84 -12.91
N ALA A 145 8.09 -4.83 -13.12
CA ALA A 145 7.42 -5.73 -14.07
C ALA A 145 7.97 -5.63 -15.49
N LEU A 146 8.17 -4.41 -15.99
CA LEU A 146 8.73 -4.16 -17.32
C LEU A 146 10.19 -4.63 -17.41
N SER A 147 11.01 -4.34 -16.39
CA SER A 147 12.43 -4.67 -16.39
C SER A 147 12.70 -6.18 -16.53
N VAL A 148 11.88 -7.03 -15.91
CA VAL A 148 12.03 -8.48 -16.01
C VAL A 148 11.31 -9.07 -17.22
N SER A 149 10.35 -8.37 -17.82
CA SER A 149 9.63 -8.86 -19.01
C SER A 149 10.42 -8.70 -20.31
N VAL A 150 11.34 -7.73 -20.37
CA VAL A 150 12.12 -7.41 -21.59
C VAL A 150 13.36 -8.30 -21.75
N HIS A 151 13.67 -9.15 -20.77
CA HIS A 151 14.87 -10.02 -20.76
C HIS A 151 14.56 -11.52 -20.93
N PHE A 152 13.36 -11.86 -21.41
CA PHE A 152 13.01 -13.22 -21.86
C PHE A 152 13.08 -13.33 -23.38
#